data_AF-A0A959TM82-F1
#
_entry.id   AF-A0A959TM82-F1
#
_cell.length_a   1.000
_cell.length_b   1.000
_cell.length_c   1.000
_cell.angle_alpha   90.00
_cell.angle_beta   90.00
_cell.angle_gamma   90.00
#
_symmetry.space_group_name_H-M   'P 1'
#
loop_
_entity.id
_entity.type
_entity.pdbx_description
1 polymer ?
#
loop_
_entity_poly.entity_id
_entity_poly.type
_entity_poly.pdbx_seq_one_letter_code
_entity_poly.pdbx_strand_id
1 'polypeptide(L)'
;MEGPDLCLNCGTPLRATDRYCPGCGQDRREKVLPFTEVLLDILRDSFSFDSRFLHSLPSLILRPGRLTRAFMAGQRARYIPAVRLYIFSSLVAFALTSLGGTPRHEERAGRTIREQAVSAPVRSTEEDGIDLQLSDPRSAKDQERIVRAIDSLGVQAWSARYLEQGPLYLRFLNKILLIDHQDRSAEVVDRAWRDLPLVFLFAIPLLALLIKGAYPRTFYVVHLVFSFHFGAFLMSSVAVLHLLGLVVGWTIKGILFLIAPVYFLIGLRRVYQRSWALTFLGGVPLLLLMTAVLLIVMALAFVVVVTTV
;
A
#
# COMPACT_ATOMS: atom_id res chain seq x y z
N MET A 1 -28.69 -28.27 -17.94
CA MET A 1 -27.65 -27.57 -18.74
C MET A 1 -26.54 -28.59 -18.98
N GLU A 2 -26.42 -29.08 -20.20
CA GLU A 2 -25.29 -29.95 -20.59
C GLU A 2 -24.01 -29.12 -20.54
N GLY A 3 -23.06 -29.55 -19.69
CA GLY A 3 -21.73 -28.93 -19.62
C GLY A 3 -20.90 -29.30 -20.84
N PRO A 4 -19.85 -28.54 -21.17
CA PRO A 4 -19.10 -28.69 -22.42
C PRO A 4 -18.50 -30.10 -22.58
N ASP A 5 -18.47 -30.59 -23.82
CA ASP A 5 -17.87 -31.88 -24.20
C ASP A 5 -16.35 -31.89 -24.12
N LEU A 6 -15.73 -30.70 -24.11
CA LEU A 6 -14.29 -30.51 -23.95
C LEU A 6 -14.00 -29.68 -22.69
N CYS A 7 -12.94 -30.03 -21.98
CA CYS A 7 -12.50 -29.25 -20.82
C CYS A 7 -12.02 -27.86 -21.23
N LEU A 8 -12.61 -26.81 -20.65
CA LEU A 8 -12.25 -25.40 -20.90
C LEU A 8 -10.79 -25.07 -20.57
N ASN A 9 -10.13 -25.87 -19.73
CA ASN A 9 -8.75 -25.62 -19.28
C ASN A 9 -7.67 -26.32 -20.11
N CYS A 10 -7.84 -27.61 -20.37
CA CYS A 10 -6.82 -28.44 -21.05
C CYS A 10 -7.27 -29.00 -22.39
N GLY A 11 -8.55 -28.86 -22.76
CA GLY A 11 -9.10 -29.40 -24.00
C GLY A 11 -9.36 -30.92 -23.98
N THR A 12 -9.11 -31.63 -22.88
CA THR A 12 -9.41 -33.06 -22.77
C THR A 12 -10.92 -33.31 -22.96
N PRO A 13 -11.34 -34.29 -23.78
CA PRO A 13 -12.73 -34.70 -23.90
C PRO A 13 -13.30 -35.14 -22.55
N LEU A 14 -14.50 -34.68 -22.22
CA LEU A 14 -15.21 -34.98 -20.98
C LEU A 14 -16.37 -35.94 -21.29
N ARG A 15 -16.48 -37.01 -20.52
CA ARG A 15 -17.64 -37.92 -20.60
C ARG A 15 -18.82 -37.31 -19.84
N ALA A 16 -20.04 -37.71 -20.20
CA ALA A 16 -21.27 -37.27 -19.53
C ALA A 16 -21.23 -37.51 -17.99
N THR A 17 -20.55 -38.57 -17.55
CA THR A 17 -20.38 -38.96 -16.14
C THR A 17 -19.26 -38.23 -15.40
N ASP A 18 -18.37 -37.52 -16.11
CA ASP A 18 -17.18 -36.93 -15.50
C ASP A 18 -17.55 -35.70 -14.66
N ARG A 19 -17.32 -35.78 -13.35
CA ARG A 19 -17.46 -34.64 -12.43
C ARG A 19 -16.24 -33.71 -12.49
N TYR A 20 -15.05 -34.28 -12.64
CA TYR A 20 -13.79 -33.56 -12.77
C TYR A 20 -13.09 -34.02 -14.05
N CYS A 21 -12.36 -33.11 -14.69
CA CYS A 21 -11.57 -33.43 -15.87
C CYS A 21 -10.42 -34.39 -15.50
N PRO A 22 -10.28 -35.55 -16.16
CA PRO A 22 -9.20 -36.50 -15.87
C PRO A 22 -7.81 -35.96 -16.23
N GLY A 23 -7.72 -35.03 -17.21
CA GLY A 23 -6.45 -34.47 -17.66
C GLY A 23 -5.90 -33.34 -16.78
N CYS A 24 -6.75 -32.56 -16.12
CA CYS A 24 -6.31 -31.38 -15.36
C CYS A 24 -7.05 -31.12 -14.04
N GLY A 25 -7.97 -31.99 -13.65
CA GLY A 25 -8.72 -31.88 -12.39
C GLY A 25 -9.80 -30.78 -12.35
N GLN A 26 -10.11 -30.09 -13.45
CA GLN A 26 -11.15 -29.05 -13.47
C GLN A 26 -12.55 -29.63 -13.21
N ASP A 27 -13.27 -29.09 -12.22
CA ASP A 27 -14.70 -29.39 -12.01
C ASP A 27 -15.53 -28.99 -13.24
N ARG A 28 -16.38 -29.91 -13.71
CA ARG A 28 -17.23 -29.72 -14.89
C ARG A 28 -18.45 -28.85 -14.61
N ARG A 29 -18.86 -28.69 -13.34
CA ARG A 29 -20.02 -27.87 -13.00
C ARG A 29 -19.70 -26.39 -13.23
N GLU A 30 -20.43 -25.77 -14.13
CA GLU A 30 -20.49 -24.33 -14.23
C GLU A 30 -21.28 -23.79 -13.04
N LYS A 31 -20.64 -23.67 -11.88
CA LYS A 31 -21.27 -23.02 -10.75
C LYS A 31 -21.27 -21.51 -11.03
N VAL A 32 -22.46 -20.96 -11.26
CA VAL A 32 -22.73 -19.53 -11.11
C VAL A 32 -22.86 -19.30 -9.61
N LEU A 33 -21.73 -19.22 -8.92
CA LEU A 33 -21.73 -19.03 -7.47
C LEU A 33 -22.11 -17.58 -7.15
N PRO A 34 -23.02 -17.33 -6.20
CA PRO A 34 -23.21 -16.01 -5.64
C PRO A 34 -21.90 -15.53 -4.99
N PHE A 35 -21.72 -14.21 -4.94
CA PHE A 35 -20.49 -13.58 -4.41
C PHE A 35 -20.06 -14.12 -3.04
N THR A 36 -21.00 -14.41 -2.15
CA THR A 36 -20.77 -14.93 -0.79
C THR A 36 -20.18 -16.33 -0.77
N GLU A 37 -20.68 -17.24 -1.61
CA GLU A 37 -20.15 -18.60 -1.72
C GLU A 37 -18.73 -18.59 -2.31
N VAL A 38 -18.47 -17.73 -3.30
CA VAL A 38 -17.11 -17.54 -3.84
C VAL A 38 -16.15 -17.09 -2.74
N LEU A 39 -16.57 -16.11 -1.92
CA LEU A 39 -15.73 -15.60 -0.83
C LEU A 39 -15.45 -16.67 0.24
N LEU A 40 -16.46 -17.44 0.64
CA LEU A 40 -16.33 -18.51 1.64
C LEU A 40 -15.47 -19.69 1.16
N ASP A 41 -15.65 -20.12 -0.09
CA ASP A 41 -14.81 -21.17 -0.69
C ASP A 41 -13.35 -20.71 -0.77
N ILE A 42 -13.10 -19.44 -1.09
CA ILE A 42 -11.76 -18.86 -1.09
C ILE A 42 -11.15 -18.86 0.31
N LEU A 43 -11.89 -18.42 1.34
CA LEU A 43 -11.39 -18.36 2.72
C LEU A 43 -11.04 -19.74 3.28
N ARG A 44 -11.83 -20.78 2.96
CA ARG A 44 -11.57 -22.16 3.39
C ARG A 44 -10.27 -22.74 2.82
N ASP A 45 -9.95 -22.32 1.60
CA ASP A 45 -8.96 -23.01 0.77
C ASP A 45 -7.63 -22.22 0.66
N SER A 46 -7.58 -21.02 1.28
CA SER A 46 -6.47 -20.05 1.18
C SER A 46 -5.14 -20.50 1.79
N PHE A 47 -5.14 -21.48 2.70
CA PHE A 47 -3.91 -21.95 3.38
C PHE A 47 -3.23 -23.15 2.71
N SER A 48 -3.75 -23.64 1.58
CA SER A 48 -3.04 -24.66 0.78
C SER A 48 -2.00 -23.99 -0.12
N PHE A 49 -0.71 -24.20 0.20
CA PHE A 49 0.38 -23.80 -0.68
C PHE A 49 0.42 -24.73 -1.89
N ASP A 50 0.33 -24.16 -3.09
CA ASP A 50 0.04 -24.89 -4.32
C ASP A 50 1.09 -24.59 -5.39
N SER A 51 1.55 -25.63 -6.09
CA SER A 51 2.50 -25.53 -7.21
C SER A 51 1.97 -24.65 -8.36
N ARG A 52 0.65 -24.46 -8.43
CA ARG A 52 -0.02 -23.49 -9.33
C ARG A 52 0.46 -22.06 -9.12
N PHE A 53 0.99 -21.69 -7.96
CA PHE A 53 1.50 -20.34 -7.68
C PHE A 53 2.66 -19.99 -8.61
N LEU A 54 3.63 -20.89 -8.71
CA LEU A 54 4.82 -20.74 -9.55
C LEU A 54 4.48 -20.70 -11.04
N HIS A 55 3.37 -21.33 -11.46
CA HIS A 55 2.86 -21.23 -12.83
C HIS A 55 2.08 -19.93 -13.10
N SER A 56 1.36 -19.41 -12.11
CA SER A 56 0.62 -18.15 -12.21
C SER A 56 1.54 -16.93 -12.22
N LEU A 57 2.62 -16.94 -11.45
CA LEU A 57 3.48 -15.76 -11.22
C LEU A 57 4.13 -15.21 -12.51
N PRO A 58 4.73 -16.01 -13.42
CA PRO A 58 5.26 -15.47 -14.68
C PRO A 58 4.17 -14.90 -15.57
N SER A 59 2.99 -15.52 -15.58
CA SER A 59 1.84 -15.02 -16.34
C SER A 59 1.27 -13.73 -15.76
N LEU A 60 1.36 -13.56 -14.43
CA LEU A 60 1.00 -12.34 -13.73
C LEU A 60 1.96 -11.20 -14.08
N ILE A 61 3.27 -11.42 -13.97
CA ILE A 61 4.27 -10.35 -14.15
C ILE A 61 4.42 -9.95 -15.63
N LEU A 62 4.51 -10.93 -16.53
CA LEU A 62 4.90 -10.68 -17.91
C LEU A 62 3.72 -10.47 -18.87
N ARG A 63 2.50 -10.84 -18.47
CA ARG A 63 1.34 -10.87 -19.37
C ARG A 63 0.11 -10.20 -18.75
N PRO A 64 0.06 -8.85 -18.70
CA PRO A 64 -1.07 -8.11 -18.16
C PRO A 64 -2.41 -8.59 -18.71
N GLY A 65 -3.39 -8.79 -17.82
CA GLY A 65 -4.75 -9.21 -18.15
C GLY A 65 -4.93 -10.69 -18.57
N ARG A 66 -3.85 -11.48 -18.73
CA ARG A 66 -3.97 -12.89 -19.16
C ARG A 66 -4.73 -13.75 -18.17
N LEU A 67 -4.45 -13.62 -16.87
CA LEU A 67 -5.10 -14.40 -15.82
C LEU A 67 -6.59 -14.06 -15.72
N THR A 68 -6.95 -12.79 -15.78
CA THR A 68 -8.36 -12.36 -15.81
C THR A 68 -9.07 -12.90 -17.03
N ARG A 69 -8.46 -12.85 -18.22
CA ARG A 69 -9.05 -13.44 -19.42
C ARG A 69 -9.21 -14.96 -19.32
N ALA A 70 -8.24 -15.65 -18.72
CA ALA A 70 -8.34 -17.09 -18.48
C ALA A 70 -9.50 -17.41 -17.53
N PHE A 71 -9.68 -16.61 -16.48
CA PHE A 71 -10.85 -16.68 -15.61
C PHE A 71 -12.16 -16.47 -16.37
N MET A 72 -12.24 -15.44 -17.21
CA MET A 72 -13.42 -15.18 -18.07
C MET A 72 -13.68 -16.30 -19.07
N ALA A 73 -12.64 -17.02 -19.52
CA ALA A 73 -12.75 -18.17 -20.40
C ALA A 73 -13.06 -19.49 -19.64
N GLY A 74 -13.26 -19.45 -18.33
CA GLY A 74 -13.58 -20.62 -17.52
C GLY A 74 -12.39 -21.54 -17.19
N GLN A 75 -11.15 -21.08 -17.37
CA GLN A 75 -9.93 -21.83 -17.04
C GLN A 75 -9.64 -21.72 -15.53
N ARG A 76 -10.30 -22.55 -14.72
CA ARG A 76 -10.24 -22.45 -13.25
C ARG A 76 -9.21 -23.37 -12.59
N ALA A 77 -8.78 -24.45 -13.24
CA ALA A 77 -7.84 -25.40 -12.62
C ALA A 77 -6.35 -25.05 -12.84
N ARG A 78 -6.00 -24.34 -13.91
CA ARG A 78 -4.60 -24.03 -14.26
C ARG A 78 -3.97 -22.89 -13.47
N TYR A 79 -4.77 -21.92 -13.05
CA TYR A 79 -4.28 -20.74 -12.35
C TYR A 79 -4.84 -20.68 -10.94
N ILE A 80 -4.01 -20.21 -9.99
CA ILE A 80 -4.48 -19.91 -8.64
C ILE A 80 -5.61 -18.86 -8.67
N PRO A 81 -6.68 -19.04 -7.86
CA PRO A 81 -7.73 -18.03 -7.70
C PRO A 81 -7.16 -16.64 -7.36
N ALA A 82 -7.69 -15.60 -8.00
CA ALA A 82 -7.15 -14.24 -7.91
C ALA A 82 -6.96 -13.72 -6.47
N VAL A 83 -7.93 -13.99 -5.59
CA VAL A 83 -7.87 -13.58 -4.18
C VAL A 83 -6.74 -14.28 -3.44
N ARG A 84 -6.59 -15.61 -3.63
CA ARG A 84 -5.50 -16.38 -3.01
C ARG A 84 -4.15 -15.88 -3.51
N LEU A 85 -4.04 -15.61 -4.80
CA LEU A 85 -2.82 -15.07 -5.41
C LEU A 85 -2.47 -13.72 -4.78
N TYR A 86 -3.45 -12.83 -4.60
CA TYR A 86 -3.25 -11.54 -3.94
C TYR A 86 -2.83 -11.68 -2.47
N ILE A 87 -3.56 -12.47 -1.66
CA ILE A 87 -3.24 -12.67 -0.24
C ILE A 87 -1.82 -13.22 -0.09
N PHE A 88 -1.46 -14.23 -0.88
CA PHE A 88 -0.13 -14.83 -0.82
C PHE A 88 0.96 -13.84 -1.25
N SER A 89 0.77 -13.13 -2.36
CA SER A 89 1.71 -12.09 -2.81
C SER A 89 1.88 -10.98 -1.77
N SER A 90 0.80 -10.53 -1.12
CA SER A 90 0.83 -9.55 -0.04
C SER A 90 1.57 -10.07 1.19
N LEU A 91 1.32 -11.32 1.59
CA LEU A 91 1.99 -11.95 2.73
C LEU A 91 3.50 -12.07 2.49
N VAL A 92 3.91 -12.52 1.30
CA VAL A 92 5.32 -12.61 0.92
C VAL A 92 5.97 -11.23 0.87
N ALA A 93 5.32 -10.25 0.24
CA ALA A 93 5.83 -8.88 0.19
C ALA A 93 6.02 -8.31 1.60
N PHE A 94 5.01 -8.46 2.46
CA PHE A 94 5.05 -8.00 3.85
C PHE A 94 6.15 -8.70 4.66
N ALA A 95 6.28 -10.03 4.55
CA ALA A 95 7.32 -10.78 5.24
C ALA A 95 8.71 -10.31 4.81
N LEU A 96 8.94 -10.10 3.51
CA LEU A 96 10.23 -9.63 3.00
C LEU A 96 10.52 -8.18 3.42
N THR A 97 9.52 -7.29 3.42
CA THR A 97 9.70 -5.91 3.89
C THR A 97 9.93 -5.85 5.40
N SER A 98 9.27 -6.72 6.16
CA SER A 98 9.39 -6.77 7.63
C SER A 98 10.73 -7.36 8.08
N LEU A 99 11.21 -8.42 7.41
CA LEU A 99 12.52 -9.02 7.69
C LEU A 99 13.69 -8.18 7.17
N GLY A 100 13.45 -7.35 6.14
CA GLY A 100 14.48 -6.57 5.45
C GLY A 100 15.10 -5.43 6.26
N GLY A 101 14.55 -5.07 7.43
CA GLY A 101 15.06 -4.02 8.32
C GLY A 101 15.04 -2.62 7.67
N THR A 102 14.29 -1.68 8.24
CA THR A 102 14.48 -0.27 7.88
C THR A 102 15.93 0.12 8.20
N PRO A 103 16.65 0.85 7.32
CA PRO A 103 18.02 1.26 7.61
C PRO A 103 18.01 2.18 8.84
N ARG A 104 18.40 1.63 10.00
CA ARG A 104 18.56 2.32 11.30
C ARG A 104 19.68 3.39 11.33
N HIS A 105 20.10 3.89 10.16
CA HIS A 105 21.30 4.72 10.04
C HIS A 105 21.15 6.14 10.61
N GLU A 106 19.94 6.69 10.71
CA GLU A 106 19.71 8.02 11.30
C GLU A 106 19.60 8.03 12.84
N GLU A 107 19.21 6.90 13.45
CA GLU A 107 18.92 6.80 14.89
C GLU A 107 20.21 6.83 15.76
N ARG A 108 21.33 6.35 15.20
CA ARG A 108 22.62 6.30 15.91
C ARG A 108 23.32 7.65 15.97
N ALA A 109 23.15 8.50 14.95
CA ALA A 109 23.79 9.82 14.88
C ALA A 109 23.20 10.79 15.91
N GLY A 110 21.87 10.78 16.09
CA GLY A 110 21.18 11.65 17.05
C GLY A 110 21.48 11.33 18.52
N ARG A 111 21.64 10.05 18.88
CA ARG A 111 22.00 9.63 20.25
C ARG A 111 23.38 10.13 20.68
N THR A 112 24.38 10.05 19.80
CA THR A 112 25.74 10.56 20.08
C THR A 112 25.77 12.05 20.36
N ILE A 113 24.97 12.83 19.62
CA ILE A 113 24.90 14.29 19.79
C ILE A 113 24.21 14.65 21.11
N ARG A 114 23.14 13.92 21.49
CA ARG A 114 22.42 14.14 22.75
C ARG A 114 23.25 13.75 23.99
N GLU A 115 23.99 12.65 23.94
CA GLU A 115 24.90 12.26 25.03
C GLU A 115 26.04 13.27 25.22
N GLN A 116 26.57 13.84 24.14
CA GLN A 116 27.59 14.89 24.22
C GLN A 116 27.02 16.22 24.74
N ALA A 117 25.82 16.63 24.31
CA ALA A 117 25.19 17.88 24.74
C ALA A 117 24.77 17.87 26.23
N VAL A 118 24.38 16.72 26.78
CA VAL A 118 23.98 16.58 28.20
C VAL A 118 25.18 16.55 29.15
N SER A 119 26.38 16.29 28.65
CA SER A 119 27.61 16.18 29.47
C SER A 119 28.37 17.50 29.67
N ALA A 120 27.94 18.61 29.08
CA ALA A 120 28.60 19.90 29.24
C ALA A 120 28.24 20.55 30.59
N PRO A 121 29.22 20.95 31.43
CA PRO A 121 28.95 21.51 32.74
C PRO A 121 28.39 22.94 32.61
N VAL A 122 27.14 23.14 33.04
CA VAL A 122 26.50 24.46 33.13
C VAL A 122 27.03 25.18 34.37
N ARG A 123 27.77 26.28 34.17
CA ARG A 123 28.10 27.24 35.23
C ARG A 123 27.04 28.33 35.22
N SER A 124 26.20 28.37 36.25
CA SER A 124 25.26 29.46 36.51
C SER A 124 25.96 30.63 37.18
N THR A 125 25.90 31.80 36.56
CA THR A 125 26.05 33.09 37.25
C THR A 125 24.69 33.77 37.28
N GLU A 126 24.23 34.09 38.48
CA GLU A 126 23.01 34.84 38.77
C GLU A 126 23.12 36.32 38.38
N GLU A 127 21.92 36.92 38.29
CA GLU A 127 21.55 38.33 38.31
C GLU A 127 21.29 39.11 37.00
N ASP A 128 20.08 39.67 37.02
CA ASP A 128 19.56 40.89 36.42
C ASP A 128 19.05 40.95 34.97
N GLY A 129 18.04 41.82 34.84
CA GLY A 129 17.10 42.03 33.73
C GLY A 129 17.64 41.79 32.31
N ILE A 130 16.73 41.30 31.45
CA ILE A 130 17.04 40.93 30.07
C ILE A 130 17.31 42.18 29.23
N ASP A 131 18.58 42.58 29.15
CA ASP A 131 19.09 43.48 28.10
C ASP A 131 19.44 42.66 26.85
N LEU A 132 18.60 42.76 25.82
CA LEU A 132 18.75 42.04 24.54
C LEU A 132 19.66 42.82 23.59
N GLN A 133 20.94 42.93 23.92
CA GLN A 133 21.96 43.39 22.98
C GLN A 133 22.38 42.24 22.05
N LEU A 134 21.78 42.22 20.85
CA LEU A 134 22.07 41.24 19.81
C LEU A 134 23.16 41.78 18.88
N SER A 135 24.31 41.09 18.84
CA SER A 135 25.43 41.47 17.96
C SER A 135 25.40 40.65 16.67
N ASP A 136 25.05 39.36 16.75
CA ASP A 136 24.80 38.49 15.60
C ASP A 136 23.79 37.39 15.98
N PRO A 137 22.56 37.37 15.41
CA PRO A 137 21.51 36.41 15.74
C PRO A 137 21.84 34.95 15.38
N ARG A 138 22.96 34.67 14.68
CA ARG A 138 23.44 33.31 14.41
C ARG A 138 24.48 32.81 15.41
N SER A 139 24.95 33.67 16.32
CA SER A 139 25.86 33.27 17.40
C SER A 139 25.11 32.39 18.41
N ALA A 140 25.68 31.23 18.75
CA ALA A 140 25.09 30.28 19.71
C ALA A 140 24.77 30.93 21.07
N LYS A 141 25.58 31.92 21.48
CA LYS A 141 25.42 32.65 22.74
C LYS A 141 24.24 33.63 22.71
N ASP A 142 23.99 34.26 21.57
CA ASP A 142 22.86 35.18 21.38
C ASP A 142 21.56 34.38 21.17
N GLN A 143 21.62 33.22 20.51
CA GLN A 143 20.49 32.29 20.42
C GLN A 143 20.04 31.79 21.80
N GLU A 144 20.98 31.45 22.69
CA GLU A 144 20.66 31.01 24.05
C GLU A 144 19.99 32.12 24.88
N ARG A 145 20.42 33.38 24.69
CA ARG A 145 19.79 34.55 25.31
C ARG A 145 18.37 34.77 24.80
N ILE A 146 18.14 34.63 23.50
CA ILE A 146 16.80 34.73 22.89
C ILE A 146 15.87 33.67 23.47
N VAL A 147 16.31 32.42 23.57
CA VAL A 147 15.50 31.32 24.13
C VAL A 147 15.13 31.59 25.59
N ARG A 148 16.10 31.98 26.43
CA ARG A 148 15.83 32.32 27.83
C ARG A 148 14.89 33.51 27.99
N ALA A 149 15.01 34.51 27.13
CA ALA A 149 14.11 35.65 27.13
C ALA A 149 12.67 35.24 26.78
N ILE A 150 12.48 34.41 25.75
CA ILE A 150 11.17 33.87 25.37
C ILE A 150 10.54 33.04 26.50
N ASP A 151 11.36 32.24 27.19
CA ASP A 151 10.89 31.42 28.31
C ASP A 151 10.47 32.26 29.51
N SER A 152 11.22 33.33 29.82
CA SER A 152 10.90 34.27 30.90
C SER A 152 9.57 35.01 30.68
N LEU A 153 9.19 35.21 29.41
CA LEU A 153 7.92 35.84 29.02
C LEU A 153 6.73 34.87 29.19
N GLY A 154 6.97 33.62 29.57
CA GLY A 154 5.92 32.61 29.76
C GLY A 154 5.19 32.24 28.46
N VAL A 155 5.76 32.60 27.29
CA VAL A 155 5.14 32.41 25.97
C VAL A 155 4.88 30.93 25.69
N GLN A 156 5.79 30.05 26.13
CA GLN A 156 5.60 28.60 26.01
C GLN A 156 4.41 28.10 26.84
N ALA A 157 4.27 28.55 28.10
CA ALA A 157 3.17 28.14 28.97
C ALA A 157 1.82 28.74 28.52
N TRP A 158 1.82 29.98 28.02
CA TRP A 158 0.64 30.64 27.48
C TRP A 158 0.16 29.99 26.17
N SER A 159 1.08 29.71 25.25
CA SER A 159 0.75 29.02 23.99
C SER A 159 0.25 27.60 24.24
N ALA A 160 0.83 26.84 25.17
CA ALA A 160 0.36 25.50 25.52
C ALA A 160 -1.11 25.50 25.99
N ARG A 161 -1.51 26.43 26.88
CA ARG A 161 -2.90 26.53 27.36
C ARG A 161 -3.88 26.97 26.26
N TYR A 162 -3.47 27.93 25.42
CA TYR A 162 -4.30 28.40 24.31
C TYR A 162 -4.52 27.30 23.26
N LEU A 163 -3.49 26.48 23.02
CA LEU A 163 -3.54 25.35 22.10
C LEU A 163 -4.36 24.18 22.65
N GLU A 164 -4.41 23.97 23.96
CA GLU A 164 -5.27 22.96 24.59
C GLU A 164 -6.75 23.35 24.64
N GLN A 165 -7.05 24.64 24.88
CA GLN A 165 -8.42 25.17 25.01
C GLN A 165 -9.01 25.67 23.69
N GLY A 166 -8.21 25.68 22.62
CA GLY A 166 -8.62 26.14 21.29
C GLY A 166 -9.57 25.19 20.54
N PRO A 167 -10.20 25.68 19.46
CA PRO A 167 -10.97 24.85 18.53
C PRO A 167 -10.19 23.64 18.02
N LEU A 168 -10.92 22.57 17.63
CA LEU A 168 -10.36 21.26 17.26
C LEU A 168 -9.17 21.34 16.30
N TYR A 169 -9.19 22.25 15.33
CA TYR A 169 -8.11 22.41 14.35
C TYR A 169 -6.81 22.94 14.98
N LEU A 170 -6.86 23.80 15.99
CA LEU A 170 -5.67 24.30 16.70
C LEU A 170 -5.05 23.20 17.58
N ARG A 171 -5.89 22.39 18.23
CA ARG A 171 -5.44 21.21 18.99
C ARG A 171 -4.76 20.19 18.07
N PHE A 172 -5.33 20.01 16.88
CA PHE A 172 -4.80 19.13 15.85
C PHE A 172 -3.48 19.65 15.26
N LEU A 173 -3.40 20.94 14.92
CA LEU A 173 -2.17 21.60 14.48
C LEU A 173 -1.08 21.52 15.54
N ASN A 174 -1.43 21.75 16.80
CA ASN A 174 -0.49 21.60 17.92
C ASN A 174 0.04 20.17 18.02
N LYS A 175 -0.85 19.18 17.89
CA LYS A 175 -0.48 17.76 17.93
C LYS A 175 0.41 17.34 16.76
N ILE A 176 0.29 17.97 15.58
CA ILE A 176 1.16 17.76 14.42
C ILE A 176 2.50 18.52 14.55
N LEU A 177 2.46 19.76 15.03
CA LEU A 177 3.63 20.64 15.11
C LEU A 177 4.54 20.34 16.30
N LEU A 178 3.99 19.81 17.40
CA LEU A 178 4.75 19.35 18.58
C LEU A 178 5.12 17.87 18.52
N ILE A 179 4.92 17.19 17.38
CA ILE A 179 5.57 15.90 17.15
C ILE A 179 7.06 16.19 17.13
N ASP A 180 7.73 15.90 18.25
CA ASP A 180 9.18 15.96 18.35
C ASP A 180 9.77 15.25 17.13
N HIS A 181 10.43 16.04 16.27
CA HIS A 181 10.71 15.68 14.88
C HIS A 181 11.56 14.41 14.76
N GLN A 182 12.22 13.99 15.84
CA GLN A 182 13.20 12.91 15.83
C GLN A 182 12.70 11.58 16.43
N ASP A 183 11.96 11.58 17.54
CA ASP A 183 11.58 10.32 18.23
C ASP A 183 10.18 9.80 17.83
N ARG A 184 9.18 10.68 17.61
CA ARG A 184 7.82 10.24 17.22
C ARG A 184 7.65 9.98 15.73
N SER A 185 8.49 10.56 14.87
CA SER A 185 8.42 10.37 13.42
C SER A 185 8.73 8.93 13.02
N ALA A 186 9.70 8.28 13.67
CA ALA A 186 10.02 6.88 13.47
C ALA A 186 8.85 5.95 13.85
N GLU A 187 8.19 6.20 14.98
CA GLU A 187 7.04 5.41 15.44
C GLU A 187 5.81 5.56 14.53
N VAL A 188 5.53 6.80 14.08
CA VAL A 188 4.45 7.09 13.12
C VAL A 188 4.72 6.43 11.76
N VAL A 189 5.96 6.51 11.26
CA VAL A 189 6.36 5.88 9.99
C VAL A 189 6.27 4.36 10.09
N ASP A 190 6.77 3.77 11.17
CA ASP A 190 6.71 2.33 11.41
C ASP A 190 5.27 1.81 11.52
N ARG A 191 4.38 2.56 12.20
CA ARG A 191 2.94 2.25 12.23
C ARG A 191 2.29 2.35 10.85
N ALA A 192 2.59 3.40 10.09
CA ALA A 192 2.08 3.54 8.73
C ALA A 192 2.51 2.39 7.80
N TRP A 193 3.74 1.89 7.95
CA TRP A 193 4.22 0.73 7.19
C TRP A 193 3.52 -0.57 7.59
N ARG A 194 3.19 -0.75 8.87
CA ARG A 194 2.44 -1.94 9.33
C ARG A 194 1.02 -2.00 8.80
N ASP A 195 0.35 -0.86 8.67
CA ASP A 195 -1.07 -0.79 8.26
C ASP A 195 -1.25 -0.81 6.74
N LEU A 196 -0.16 -0.62 5.98
CA LEU A 196 -0.14 -0.53 4.53
C LEU A 196 -0.79 -1.75 3.82
N PRO A 197 -0.55 -3.02 4.21
CA PRO A 197 -1.25 -4.17 3.62
C PRO A 197 -2.78 -4.11 3.77
N LEU A 198 -3.28 -3.57 4.88
CA LEU A 198 -4.72 -3.45 5.16
C LEU A 198 -5.34 -2.38 4.25
N VAL A 199 -4.65 -1.25 4.04
CA VAL A 199 -5.08 -0.21 3.10
C VAL A 199 -5.26 -0.79 1.69
N PHE A 200 -4.31 -1.61 1.24
CA PHE A 200 -4.41 -2.27 -0.07
C PHE A 200 -5.58 -3.26 -0.14
N LEU A 201 -5.92 -3.96 0.94
CA LEU A 201 -7.06 -4.88 0.97
C LEU A 201 -8.38 -4.15 0.66
N PHE A 202 -8.61 -2.99 1.27
CA PHE A 202 -9.82 -2.18 1.02
C PHE A 202 -9.77 -1.41 -0.31
N ALA A 203 -8.58 -1.08 -0.80
CA ALA A 203 -8.41 -0.41 -2.10
C ALA A 203 -8.87 -1.29 -3.28
N ILE A 204 -8.82 -2.61 -3.15
CA ILE A 204 -9.14 -3.56 -4.24
C ILE A 204 -10.64 -3.58 -4.60
N PRO A 205 -11.59 -3.75 -3.65
CA PRO A 205 -13.02 -3.62 -3.95
C PRO A 205 -13.40 -2.23 -4.47
N LEU A 206 -12.74 -1.18 -3.97
CA LEU A 206 -12.95 0.19 -4.42
C LEU A 206 -12.50 0.38 -5.87
N LEU A 207 -11.31 -0.09 -6.23
CA LEU A 207 -10.83 -0.11 -7.60
C LEU A 207 -11.80 -0.88 -8.52
N ALA A 208 -12.28 -2.05 -8.07
CA ALA A 208 -13.25 -2.84 -8.83
C ALA A 208 -14.55 -2.06 -9.08
N LEU A 209 -15.02 -1.30 -8.08
CA LEU A 209 -16.20 -0.44 -8.20
C LEU A 209 -15.97 0.73 -9.16
N LEU A 210 -14.82 1.39 -9.10
CA LEU A 210 -14.46 2.46 -10.05
C LEU A 210 -14.40 1.93 -11.49
N ILE A 211 -13.78 0.77 -11.70
CA ILE A 211 -13.76 0.11 -13.02
C ILE A 211 -15.18 -0.25 -13.45
N LYS A 212 -16.04 -0.73 -12.55
CA LYS A 212 -17.45 -1.03 -12.86
C LYS A 212 -18.19 0.21 -13.38
N GLY A 213 -17.91 1.39 -12.82
CA GLY A 213 -18.44 2.66 -13.33
C GLY A 213 -18.01 2.96 -14.77
N ALA A 214 -16.72 2.79 -15.08
CA ALA A 214 -16.17 3.06 -16.42
C ALA A 214 -16.49 1.96 -17.47
N TYR A 215 -16.74 0.72 -17.03
CA TYR A 215 -16.97 -0.46 -17.86
C TYR A 215 -18.25 -1.22 -17.45
N PRO A 216 -19.44 -0.58 -17.52
CA PRO A 216 -20.66 -1.09 -16.90
C PRO A 216 -21.19 -2.39 -17.50
N ARG A 217 -20.82 -2.72 -18.74
CA ARG A 217 -21.32 -3.89 -19.49
C ARG A 217 -20.79 -5.24 -19.01
N THR A 218 -19.88 -5.27 -18.04
CA THR A 218 -19.30 -6.51 -17.50
C THR A 218 -19.78 -6.77 -16.07
N PHE A 219 -19.81 -8.03 -15.63
CA PHE A 219 -20.16 -8.37 -14.25
C PHE A 219 -19.13 -7.85 -13.25
N TYR A 220 -19.58 -7.45 -12.05
CA TYR A 220 -18.72 -6.94 -10.97
C TYR A 220 -17.56 -7.89 -10.65
N VAL A 221 -17.83 -9.20 -10.62
CA VAL A 221 -16.83 -10.23 -10.33
C VAL A 221 -15.63 -10.16 -11.28
N VAL A 222 -15.83 -9.80 -12.56
CA VAL A 222 -14.72 -9.66 -13.51
C VAL A 222 -13.82 -8.48 -13.15
N HIS A 223 -14.41 -7.35 -12.77
CA HIS A 223 -13.66 -6.18 -12.32
C HIS A 223 -12.92 -6.48 -11.02
N LEU A 224 -13.56 -7.19 -10.09
CA LEU A 224 -12.96 -7.59 -8.83
C LEU A 224 -11.77 -8.54 -9.03
N VAL A 225 -11.93 -9.57 -9.87
CA VAL A 225 -10.84 -10.49 -10.23
C VAL A 225 -9.69 -9.75 -10.91
N PHE A 226 -9.97 -8.80 -11.80
CA PHE A 226 -8.96 -7.97 -12.41
C PHE A 226 -8.20 -7.12 -11.38
N SER A 227 -8.92 -6.48 -10.45
CA SER A 227 -8.31 -5.69 -9.38
C SER A 227 -7.41 -6.55 -8.49
N PHE A 228 -7.84 -7.76 -8.12
CA PHE A 228 -7.00 -8.70 -7.37
C PHE A 228 -5.72 -9.09 -8.12
N HIS A 229 -5.81 -9.39 -9.43
CA HIS A 229 -4.62 -9.66 -10.23
C HIS A 229 -3.69 -8.43 -10.31
N PHE A 230 -4.25 -7.23 -10.44
CA PHE A 230 -3.44 -6.01 -10.45
C PHE A 230 -2.74 -5.78 -9.11
N GLY A 231 -3.45 -5.93 -7.99
CA GLY A 231 -2.86 -5.86 -6.64
C GLY A 231 -1.78 -6.92 -6.42
N ALA A 232 -2.03 -8.16 -6.86
CA ALA A 232 -1.05 -9.24 -6.75
C ALA A 232 0.22 -8.94 -7.56
N PHE A 233 0.08 -8.33 -8.74
CA PHE A 233 1.21 -7.86 -9.53
C PHE A 233 2.04 -6.82 -8.77
N LEU A 234 1.40 -5.81 -8.16
CA LEU A 234 2.09 -4.79 -7.37
C LEU A 234 2.89 -5.41 -6.21
N MET A 235 2.24 -6.27 -5.42
CA MET A 235 2.86 -6.91 -4.26
C MET A 235 3.99 -7.87 -4.67
N SER A 236 3.78 -8.67 -5.73
CA SER A 236 4.82 -9.55 -6.25
C SER A 236 6.02 -8.77 -6.78
N SER A 237 5.79 -7.62 -7.43
CA SER A 237 6.88 -6.77 -7.91
C SER A 237 7.69 -6.19 -6.75
N VAL A 238 7.03 -5.73 -5.67
CA VAL A 238 7.71 -5.29 -4.44
C VAL A 238 8.54 -6.43 -3.84
N ALA A 239 7.96 -7.63 -3.71
CA ALA A 239 8.67 -8.81 -3.20
C ALA A 239 9.92 -9.15 -4.03
N VAL A 240 9.81 -9.14 -5.36
CA VAL A 240 10.95 -9.38 -6.27
C VAL A 240 12.03 -8.33 -6.10
N LEU A 241 11.67 -7.04 -5.98
CA LEU A 241 12.64 -5.98 -5.74
C LEU A 241 13.41 -6.18 -4.43
N HIS A 242 12.72 -6.55 -3.34
CA HIS A 242 13.37 -6.87 -2.07
C HIS A 242 14.30 -8.09 -2.17
N LEU A 243 13.88 -9.16 -2.86
CA LEU A 243 14.67 -10.39 -3.02
C LEU A 243 15.94 -10.20 -3.86
N LEU A 244 15.92 -9.32 -4.86
CA LEU A 244 17.07 -9.06 -5.71
C LEU A 244 18.22 -8.31 -4.97
N GLY A 245 18.14 -8.18 -3.64
CA GLY A 245 19.08 -7.39 -2.85
C GLY A 245 19.09 -5.94 -3.29
N LEU A 246 18.08 -5.53 -4.06
CA LEU A 246 17.91 -4.17 -4.50
C LEU A 246 17.34 -3.41 -3.29
N VAL A 247 18.20 -3.15 -2.31
CA VAL A 247 18.12 -1.96 -1.45
C VAL A 247 18.37 -0.75 -2.35
N VAL A 248 17.57 -0.62 -3.39
CA VAL A 248 17.84 0.34 -4.44
C VAL A 248 17.12 1.60 -4.08
N GLY A 249 17.91 2.65 -4.04
CA GLY A 249 17.44 4.01 -3.89
C GLY A 249 16.28 4.30 -4.84
N TRP A 250 15.64 5.44 -4.60
CA TRP A 250 14.40 5.92 -5.23
C TRP A 250 14.24 5.66 -6.73
N THR A 251 15.33 5.58 -7.50
CA THR A 251 15.38 5.22 -8.93
C THR A 251 14.59 3.95 -9.33
N ILE A 252 14.86 2.77 -8.76
CA ILE A 252 14.15 1.53 -9.17
C ILE A 252 12.71 1.49 -8.64
N LYS A 253 12.45 2.04 -7.45
CA LYS A 253 11.07 2.24 -6.96
C LYS A 253 10.28 3.17 -7.92
N GLY A 254 10.95 4.17 -8.49
CA GLY A 254 10.42 5.03 -9.55
C GLY A 254 10.10 4.28 -10.84
N ILE A 255 10.91 3.29 -11.23
CA ILE A 255 10.61 2.44 -12.40
C ILE A 255 9.32 1.65 -12.17
N LEU A 256 9.09 1.08 -10.98
CA LEU A 256 7.83 0.38 -10.67
C LEU A 256 6.62 1.32 -10.77
N PHE A 257 6.77 2.57 -10.32
CA PHE A 257 5.75 3.60 -10.44
C PHE A 257 5.40 3.92 -11.90
N LEU A 258 6.35 3.77 -12.84
CA LEU A 258 6.10 3.92 -14.27
C LEU A 258 5.52 2.65 -14.92
N ILE A 259 5.96 1.46 -14.49
CA ILE A 259 5.48 0.18 -15.04
C ILE A 259 4.03 -0.11 -14.63
N ALA A 260 3.63 0.20 -13.40
CA ALA A 260 2.30 -0.11 -12.89
C ALA A 260 1.15 0.52 -13.72
N PRO A 261 1.17 1.84 -14.06
CA PRO A 261 0.24 2.46 -15.00
C PRO A 261 0.18 1.75 -16.35
N VAL A 262 1.33 1.43 -16.93
CA VAL A 262 1.43 0.77 -18.23
C VAL A 262 0.81 -0.63 -18.17
N TYR A 263 1.14 -1.39 -17.14
CA TYR A 263 0.56 -2.72 -16.90
C TYR A 263 -0.97 -2.63 -16.73
N PHE A 264 -1.46 -1.66 -15.96
CA PHE A 264 -2.89 -1.43 -15.75
C PHE A 264 -3.62 -1.15 -17.07
N LEU A 265 -3.11 -0.21 -17.89
CA LEU A 265 -3.73 0.16 -19.17
C LEU A 265 -3.71 -0.99 -20.18
N ILE A 266 -2.59 -1.72 -20.30
CA ILE A 266 -2.53 -2.92 -21.15
C ILE A 266 -3.53 -3.98 -20.64
N GLY A 267 -3.64 -4.12 -19.32
CA GLY A 267 -4.60 -5.01 -18.65
C GLY A 267 -6.04 -4.67 -19.02
N LEU A 268 -6.43 -3.40 -18.89
CA LEU A 268 -7.76 -2.91 -19.28
C LEU A 268 -8.05 -3.21 -20.75
N ARG A 269 -7.13 -2.87 -21.66
CA ARG A 269 -7.28 -3.15 -23.10
C ARG A 269 -7.54 -4.63 -23.35
N ARG A 270 -6.73 -5.52 -22.77
CA ARG A 270 -6.81 -6.96 -23.00
C ARG A 270 -8.08 -7.58 -22.40
N VAL A 271 -8.48 -7.15 -21.21
CA VAL A 271 -9.66 -7.70 -20.52
C VAL A 271 -10.96 -7.22 -21.16
N TYR A 272 -11.09 -5.92 -21.45
CA TYR A 272 -12.32 -5.35 -21.99
C TYR A 272 -12.36 -5.25 -23.53
N GLN A 273 -11.29 -5.70 -24.20
CA GLN A 273 -11.17 -5.77 -25.66
C GLN A 273 -11.52 -4.45 -26.39
N ARG A 274 -11.20 -3.31 -25.79
CA ARG A 274 -11.41 -1.98 -26.39
C ARG A 274 -10.21 -1.53 -27.23
N SER A 275 -10.45 -0.59 -28.15
CA SER A 275 -9.38 0.10 -28.88
C SER A 275 -8.47 0.90 -27.93
N TRP A 276 -7.24 1.23 -28.37
CA TRP A 276 -6.30 2.00 -27.53
C TRP A 276 -6.88 3.36 -27.14
N ALA A 277 -7.46 4.11 -28.10
CA ALA A 277 -8.02 5.44 -27.83
C ALA A 277 -9.09 5.41 -26.71
N LEU A 278 -10.04 4.48 -26.80
CA LEU A 278 -11.08 4.33 -25.78
C LEU A 278 -10.54 3.83 -24.44
N THR A 279 -9.46 3.04 -24.48
CA THR A 279 -8.79 2.57 -23.27
C THR A 279 -8.04 3.70 -22.57
N PHE A 280 -7.40 4.60 -23.30
CA PHE A 280 -6.75 5.77 -22.71
C PHE A 280 -7.79 6.76 -22.16
N LEU A 281 -8.83 7.06 -22.95
CA LEU A 281 -9.87 8.02 -22.56
C LEU A 281 -10.63 7.58 -21.30
N GLY A 282 -10.88 6.28 -21.12
CA GLY A 282 -11.50 5.75 -19.91
C GLY A 282 -10.50 5.39 -18.80
N GLY A 283 -9.33 4.88 -19.18
CA GLY A 283 -8.37 4.26 -18.27
C GLY A 283 -7.44 5.24 -17.56
N VAL A 284 -7.02 6.33 -18.22
CA VAL A 284 -6.16 7.35 -17.59
C VAL A 284 -6.92 8.12 -16.50
N PRO A 285 -8.13 8.66 -16.75
CA PRO A 285 -8.90 9.32 -15.69
C PRO A 285 -9.20 8.37 -14.53
N LEU A 286 -9.50 7.11 -14.82
CA LEU A 286 -9.71 6.07 -13.81
C LEU A 286 -8.46 5.82 -12.96
N LEU A 287 -7.27 5.77 -13.57
CA LEU A 287 -6.01 5.61 -12.86
C LEU A 287 -5.68 6.84 -12.00
N LEU A 288 -5.90 8.04 -12.52
CA LEU A 288 -5.72 9.29 -11.77
C LEU A 288 -6.67 9.37 -10.59
N LEU A 289 -7.95 9.03 -10.79
CA LEU A 289 -8.94 8.97 -9.73
C LEU A 289 -8.55 7.95 -8.66
N MET A 290 -8.14 6.75 -9.06
CA MET A 290 -7.65 5.72 -8.13
C MET A 290 -6.44 6.21 -7.33
N THR A 291 -5.49 6.89 -7.99
CA THR A 291 -4.30 7.43 -7.34
C THR A 291 -4.67 8.52 -6.34
N ALA A 292 -5.56 9.44 -6.72
CA ALA A 292 -6.06 10.48 -5.81
C ALA A 292 -6.79 9.88 -4.60
N VAL A 293 -7.65 8.89 -4.82
CA VAL A 293 -8.34 8.16 -3.75
C VAL A 293 -7.34 7.47 -2.82
N LEU A 294 -6.32 6.80 -3.36
CA LEU A 294 -5.28 6.16 -2.57
C LEU A 294 -4.49 7.20 -1.74
N LEU A 295 -4.13 8.34 -2.32
CA LEU A 295 -3.46 9.43 -1.60
C LEU A 295 -4.33 9.99 -0.46
N ILE A 296 -5.64 10.16 -0.69
CA ILE A 296 -6.58 10.59 0.36
C ILE A 296 -6.65 9.54 1.48
N VAL A 297 -6.79 8.25 1.14
CA VAL A 297 -6.83 7.17 2.14
C VAL A 297 -5.52 7.12 2.93
N MET A 298 -4.37 7.26 2.28
CA MET A 298 -3.07 7.32 2.94
C MET A 298 -2.94 8.56 3.85
N ALA A 299 -3.42 9.72 3.41
CA ALA A 299 -3.43 10.93 4.22
C ALA A 299 -4.34 10.79 5.45
N LEU A 300 -5.54 10.22 5.28
CA LEU A 300 -6.45 9.95 6.39
C LEU A 300 -5.86 8.92 7.36
N ALA A 301 -5.25 7.85 6.87
CA ALA A 301 -4.57 6.86 7.69
C ALA A 301 -3.42 7.50 8.48
N PHE A 302 -2.62 8.36 7.84
CA PHE A 302 -1.57 9.12 8.51
C PHE A 302 -2.13 10.03 9.62
N VAL A 303 -3.23 10.74 9.35
CA VAL A 303 -3.93 11.57 10.35
C VAL A 303 -4.42 10.73 11.54
N VAL A 304 -4.96 9.53 11.29
CA VAL A 304 -5.38 8.61 12.37
C VAL A 304 -4.18 8.12 13.18
N VAL A 305 -3.09 7.73 12.53
CA VAL A 305 -1.86 7.32 13.20
C VAL A 305 -1.32 8.45 14.08
N VAL A 306 -1.23 9.66 13.53
CA VAL A 306 -0.76 10.85 14.27
C VAL A 306 -1.66 11.19 15.46
N THR A 307 -2.98 11.02 15.33
CA THR A 307 -3.92 11.32 16.42
C THR A 307 -3.98 10.23 17.49
N THR A 308 -3.54 9.01 17.20
CA THR A 308 -3.59 7.87 18.13
C THR A 308 -2.28 7.62 18.88
N VAL A 309 -1.15 8.14 18.37
CA VAL A 309 0.15 8.26 19.06
C VAL A 309 0.19 9.53 19.92
#